data_AF-A0A814RW08-F1
#
_entry.id   AF-A0A814RW08-F1
#
_cell.length_a   1.000
_cell.length_b   1.000
_cell.length_c   1.000
_cell.angle_alpha   90.00
_cell.angle_beta   90.00
_cell.angle_gamma   90.00
#
_symmetry.space_group_name_H-M   'P 1'
#
loop_
_entity.id
_entity.type
_entity.pdbx_description
1 polymer ?
#
loop_
_entity_poly.entity_id
_entity_poly.type
_entity_poly.pdbx_seq_one_letter_code
_entity_poly.pdbx_strand_id
1 'polypeptide(L)'
;MAFQLIDDLLDVTATDADLGKPATADLKLGLSTAPVLFASQQFPELQDLILRRFSESGDIERALELIDQSDGKARTYHLAEQYANEACRILSSFSQSLDGSNVFLNLLTHLTQSTLKRRR
;
A
#
# COMPACT_ATOMS: atom_id res chain seq x y z
N MET A 1 -4.95 -7.79 4.34
CA MET A 1 -4.96 -6.32 4.19
C MET A 1 -3.56 -5.72 4.06
N ALA A 2 -2.65 -5.91 5.03
CA ALA A 2 -1.29 -5.34 4.96
C ALA A 2 -0.56 -5.60 3.62
N PHE A 3 -0.65 -6.82 3.08
CA PHE A 3 -0.02 -7.17 1.80
C PHE A 3 -0.53 -6.32 0.63
N GLN A 4 -1.84 -6.14 0.50
CA GLN A 4 -2.43 -5.34 -0.58
C GLN A 4 -2.01 -3.88 -0.45
N LEU A 5 -2.03 -3.32 0.76
CA LEU A 5 -1.62 -1.92 0.98
C LEU A 5 -0.15 -1.68 0.64
N ILE A 6 0.73 -2.66 0.89
CA ILE A 6 2.12 -2.59 0.44
C ILE A 6 2.23 -2.76 -1.09
N ASP A 7 1.40 -3.60 -1.71
CA ASP A 7 1.37 -3.77 -3.17
C ASP A 7 0.93 -2.47 -3.88
N ASP A 8 -0.15 -1.85 -3.39
CA ASP A 8 -0.65 -0.55 -3.84
C ASP A 8 0.42 0.55 -3.69
N LEU A 9 1.14 0.54 -2.56
CA LEU A 9 2.22 1.49 -2.30
C LEU A 9 3.40 1.28 -3.25
N LEU A 10 3.75 0.02 -3.54
CA LEU A 10 4.82 -0.32 -4.48
C LEU A 10 4.45 0.09 -5.91
N ASP A 11 3.17 0.04 -6.30
CA ASP A 11 2.74 0.48 -7.63
C ASP A 11 3.05 1.97 -7.88
N VAL A 12 2.84 2.82 -6.87
CA VAL A 12 3.08 4.27 -6.98
C VAL A 12 4.49 4.71 -6.59
N THR A 13 5.36 3.79 -6.12
CA THR A 13 6.73 4.11 -5.68
C THR A 13 7.83 3.38 -6.44
N ALA A 14 7.58 2.17 -6.95
CA ALA A 14 8.58 1.38 -7.63
C ALA A 14 8.84 1.97 -9.01
N THR A 15 10.07 2.39 -9.29
CA THR A 15 10.46 2.86 -10.63
C THR A 15 10.69 1.68 -11.57
N ASP A 16 10.15 1.76 -12.79
CA ASP A 16 10.49 0.90 -13.91
C ASP A 16 11.99 1.01 -14.20
N ALA A 17 12.69 -0.12 -14.18
CA ALA A 17 14.15 -0.17 -14.26
C ALA A 17 14.69 0.41 -15.59
N ASP A 18 13.88 0.39 -16.65
CA ASP A 18 14.28 0.86 -17.98
C ASP A 18 13.98 2.35 -18.21
N LEU A 19 13.07 2.95 -17.43
CA LEU A 19 12.55 4.31 -17.68
C LEU A 19 12.67 5.25 -16.48
N GLY A 20 13.02 4.74 -15.29
CA GLY A 20 13.10 5.54 -14.05
C GLY A 20 11.75 6.12 -13.59
N LYS A 21 10.63 5.68 -14.17
CA LYS A 21 9.27 6.17 -13.86
C LYS A 21 8.52 5.19 -12.97
N PRO A 22 7.65 5.64 -12.03
CA PRO A 22 6.86 4.73 -11.21
C PRO A 22 6.05 3.72 -12.03
N ALA A 23 5.91 2.50 -11.51
CA ALA A 23 5.18 1.40 -12.11
C ALA A 23 3.68 1.57 -11.88
N THR A 24 3.06 2.57 -12.51
CA THR A 24 1.66 2.99 -12.27
C THR A 24 0.60 2.12 -12.95
N ALA A 25 0.65 0.80 -12.76
CA ALA A 25 -0.29 -0.11 -13.40
C ALA A 25 -1.74 0.18 -12.98
N ASP A 26 -1.96 0.48 -11.70
CA ASP A 26 -3.29 0.74 -11.16
C ASP A 26 -3.90 2.01 -11.75
N LEU A 27 -3.13 3.11 -11.80
CA LEU A 27 -3.60 4.37 -12.38
C LEU A 27 -3.93 4.23 -13.87
N LYS A 28 -3.11 3.47 -14.62
CA LYS A 28 -3.37 3.17 -16.04
C LYS A 28 -4.65 2.37 -16.27
N LEU A 29 -5.07 1.58 -15.29
CA LEU A 29 -6.35 0.85 -15.29
C LEU A 29 -7.52 1.67 -14.75
N GLY A 30 -7.27 2.94 -14.37
CA GLY A 30 -8.29 3.81 -13.79
C GLY A 30 -8.69 3.39 -12.38
N LEU A 31 -7.76 2.82 -11.61
CA LEU A 31 -7.96 2.39 -10.23
C LEU A 31 -7.38 3.43 -9.27
N SER A 32 -8.07 3.65 -8.16
CA SER A 32 -7.66 4.57 -7.09
C SER A 32 -7.44 3.79 -5.81
N THR A 33 -6.20 3.36 -5.59
CA THR A 33 -5.80 2.57 -4.43
C THR A 33 -5.49 3.46 -3.21
N ALA A 34 -5.14 2.86 -2.07
CA ALA A 34 -5.02 3.57 -0.79
C ALA A 34 -4.15 4.86 -0.84
N PRO A 35 -2.98 4.89 -1.50
CA PRO A 35 -2.19 6.12 -1.59
C PRO A 35 -2.93 7.27 -2.25
N VAL A 36 -3.68 6.99 -3.32
CA VAL A 36 -4.49 7.96 -4.07
C VAL A 36 -5.64 8.48 -3.21
N LEU A 37 -6.33 7.57 -2.50
CA LEU A 37 -7.48 7.93 -1.66
C LEU A 37 -7.09 8.74 -0.44
N PHE A 38 -5.90 8.52 0.13
CA PHE A 38 -5.40 9.38 1.19
C PHE A 38 -4.92 10.74 0.67
N ALA A 39 -4.23 10.76 -0.47
CA ALA A 39 -3.80 12.01 -1.09
C ALA A 39 -4.99 12.92 -1.46
N SER A 40 -6.11 12.36 -1.91
CA SER A 40 -7.31 13.12 -2.29
C SER A 40 -8.02 13.81 -1.12
N GLN A 41 -7.70 13.43 0.12
CA GLN A 41 -8.18 14.12 1.32
C GLN A 41 -7.42 15.43 1.55
N GLN A 42 -6.18 15.54 1.08
CA GLN A 42 -5.36 16.75 1.18
C GLN A 42 -5.46 17.60 -0.10
N PHE A 43 -5.61 16.96 -1.26
CA PHE A 43 -5.71 17.60 -2.56
C PHE A 43 -7.05 17.24 -3.22
N PRO A 44 -8.12 18.04 -3.02
CA PRO A 44 -9.42 17.79 -3.63
C PRO A 44 -9.40 17.68 -5.16
N GLU A 45 -8.42 18.30 -5.83
CA GLU A 45 -8.18 18.16 -7.28
C GLU A 45 -8.06 16.69 -7.72
N LEU A 46 -7.51 15.81 -6.88
CA LEU A 46 -7.44 14.37 -7.18
C LEU A 46 -8.82 13.75 -7.37
N GLN A 47 -9.88 14.29 -6.76
CA GLN A 47 -11.24 13.76 -6.92
C GLN A 47 -11.72 13.87 -8.36
N ASP A 48 -11.41 14.98 -9.05
CA ASP A 48 -11.76 15.15 -10.45
C ASP A 48 -10.98 14.16 -11.34
N LEU A 49 -9.70 13.92 -11.04
CA LEU A 49 -8.87 12.92 -11.73
C LEU A 49 -9.44 11.49 -11.53
N ILE A 50 -9.83 11.17 -10.29
CA ILE A 50 -10.43 9.89 -9.92
C ILE A 50 -11.76 9.67 -10.65
N LEU A 51 -12.63 10.68 -10.70
CA LEU A 51 -13.96 10.57 -11.31
C LEU A 51 -13.88 10.29 -12.81
N ARG A 52 -12.90 10.87 -13.51
CA ARG A 52 -12.61 10.55 -14.92
C ARG A 52 -11.64 9.38 -15.10
N ARG A 53 -11.32 8.66 -14.03
CA ARG A 53 -10.47 7.45 -14.04
C ARG A 53 -9.11 7.67 -14.71
N PHE A 54 -8.53 8.86 -14.52
CA PHE A 54 -7.24 9.25 -15.10
C PHE A 54 -7.17 9.10 -16.64
N SER A 55 -8.29 9.31 -17.34
CA SER A 55 -8.40 9.04 -18.78
C SER A 55 -7.79 10.11 -19.67
N GLU A 56 -7.50 11.31 -19.15
CA GLU A 56 -6.98 12.42 -19.94
C GLU A 56 -5.44 12.45 -19.95
N SER A 57 -4.87 13.06 -21.00
CA SER A 57 -3.41 13.22 -21.10
C SER A 57 -2.89 14.07 -19.95
N GLY A 58 -1.94 13.54 -19.19
CA GLY A 58 -1.33 14.23 -18.05
C GLY A 58 -1.96 13.90 -16.70
N ASP A 59 -3.08 13.16 -16.67
CA ASP A 59 -3.77 12.83 -15.42
C ASP A 59 -2.90 11.98 -14.49
N ILE A 60 -2.20 11.00 -15.03
CA ILE A 60 -1.34 10.09 -14.26
C ILE A 60 -0.15 10.87 -13.68
N GLU A 61 0.50 11.69 -14.51
CA GLU A 61 1.60 12.55 -14.07
C GLU A 61 1.16 13.50 -12.96
N ARG A 62 0.01 14.16 -13.14
CA ARG A 62 -0.54 15.07 -12.15
C ARG A 62 -0.94 14.35 -10.85
N ALA A 63 -1.53 13.16 -10.96
CA ALA A 63 -1.88 12.36 -9.80
C ALA A 63 -0.65 11.95 -9.00
N LEU A 64 0.43 11.53 -9.67
CA LEU A 64 1.70 11.20 -9.02
C LEU A 64 2.31 12.40 -8.29
N GLU A 65 2.33 13.58 -8.91
CA GLU A 65 2.79 14.81 -8.25
C GLU A 65 2.02 15.09 -6.96
N LEU A 66 0.70 14.99 -7.00
CA LEU A 66 -0.16 15.23 -5.83
C LEU A 66 0.03 14.16 -4.75
N ILE A 67 0.21 12.89 -5.14
CA ILE A 67 0.53 11.81 -4.20
C ILE A 67 1.89 12.08 -3.53
N ASP A 68 2.89 12.52 -4.27
CA ASP A 68 4.24 12.81 -3.76
C ASP A 68 4.26 14.03 -2.83
N GLN A 69 3.41 15.03 -3.07
CA GLN A 69 3.25 16.19 -2.21
C GLN A 69 2.37 15.91 -0.97
N SER A 70 1.67 14.77 -0.95
CA SER A 70 0.77 14.37 0.13
C SER A 70 1.44 13.48 1.18
N ASP A 71 0.73 13.22 2.26
CA ASP A 71 1.04 12.15 3.22
C ASP A 71 0.44 10.79 2.83
N GLY A 72 -0.14 10.65 1.64
CA GLY A 72 -0.89 9.46 1.22
C GLY A 72 -0.09 8.16 1.22
N LYS A 73 1.19 8.23 0.82
CA LYS A 73 2.13 7.10 0.91
C LYS A 73 2.40 6.68 2.36
N ALA A 74 2.67 7.66 3.22
CA ALA A 74 2.96 7.43 4.63
C ALA A 74 1.75 6.86 5.37
N ARG A 75 0.55 7.38 5.09
CA ARG A 75 -0.71 6.88 5.67
C ARG A 75 -1.05 5.47 5.20
N THR A 76 -0.83 5.15 3.93
CA THR A 76 -0.96 3.78 3.42
C THR A 76 -0.03 2.82 4.14
N TYR A 77 1.25 3.19 4.31
CA TYR A 77 2.21 2.38 5.04
C TYR A 77 1.81 2.18 6.51
N HIS A 78 1.40 3.25 7.20
CA HIS A 78 0.98 3.16 8.59
C HIS A 78 -0.26 2.27 8.75
N LEU A 79 -1.23 2.34 7.82
CA LEU A 79 -2.38 1.43 7.82
C LEU A 79 -1.94 -0.03 7.61
N ALA A 80 -0.97 -0.28 6.72
CA ALA A 80 -0.42 -1.62 6.53
C ALA A 80 0.25 -2.15 7.81
N GLU A 81 1.00 -1.29 8.50
CA GLU A 81 1.64 -1.60 9.78
C GLU A 81 0.60 -1.94 10.86
N GLN A 82 -0.48 -1.16 10.97
CA GLN A 82 -1.59 -1.46 11.88
C GLN A 82 -2.19 -2.85 11.62
N TYR A 83 -2.46 -3.20 10.36
CA TYR A 83 -2.97 -4.54 10.02
C TYR A 83 -1.96 -5.65 10.31
N ALA A 84 -0.67 -5.43 10.06
CA ALA A 84 0.38 -6.41 10.35
C ALA A 84 0.54 -6.64 11.86
N ASN A 85 0.52 -5.57 12.64
CA ASN A 85 0.59 -5.62 14.10
C ASN A 85 -0.62 -6.33 14.69
N GLU A 86 -1.81 -6.05 14.19
CA GLU A 86 -3.03 -6.73 14.64
C GLU A 86 -2.99 -8.23 14.33
N ALA A 87 -2.52 -8.61 13.14
CA ALA A 87 -2.32 -10.03 12.80
C ALA A 87 -1.30 -10.71 13.74
N CYS A 88 -0.19 -10.06 14.07
CA CYS A 88 0.78 -10.58 15.04
C CYS A 88 0.19 -10.72 16.45
N ARG A 89 -0.66 -9.77 16.88
CA ARG A 89 -1.35 -9.82 18.17
C ARG A 89 -2.29 -11.01 18.26
N ILE A 90 -3.07 -11.27 17.21
CA ILE A 90 -3.98 -12.42 17.12
C ILE A 90 -3.18 -13.72 17.17
N LEU A 91 -2.11 -13.85 16.38
CA LEU A 91 -1.25 -15.04 16.38
C LEU A 91 -0.63 -15.31 17.76
N SER A 92 -0.21 -14.27 18.46
CA SER A 92 0.34 -14.37 19.83
C SER A 92 -0.71 -14.81 20.85
N SER A 93 -1.97 -14.38 20.71
CA SER A 93 -3.05 -14.87 21.58
C SER A 93 -3.37 -16.34 21.33
N PHE A 94 -3.22 -16.81 20.09
CA PHE A 94 -3.43 -18.20 19.71
C PHE A 94 -2.33 -19.13 20.27
N SER A 95 -1.07 -18.69 20.26
CA SER A 95 0.05 -19.48 20.81
C SER A 95 -0.04 -19.67 22.33
N GLN A 96 -0.63 -18.73 23.06
CA GLN A 96 -0.86 -18.86 24.50
C GLN A 96 -1.95 -19.89 24.84
N SER A 97 -2.88 -20.13 23.90
CA SER A 97 -3.98 -21.10 24.07
C SER A 97 -3.61 -22.54 23.72
N LEU A 98 -2.49 -22.75 23.02
CA LEU A 98 -2.00 -24.07 22.58
C LEU A 98 -0.68 -24.33 23.28
N ASP A 99 -0.58 -25.43 24.03
CA ASP A 99 0.51 -25.78 24.97
C ASP A 99 1.89 -26.08 24.31
N GLY A 100 2.24 -25.42 23.20
CA GLY A 100 3.52 -25.62 22.53
C GLY A 100 3.82 -24.55 21.48
N SER A 101 5.06 -24.07 21.51
CA SER A 101 5.69 -23.27 20.45
C SER A 101 5.56 -23.98 19.10
N ASN A 102 4.48 -23.67 18.39
CA ASN A 102 4.24 -24.23 17.08
C ASN A 102 5.08 -23.43 16.07
N VAL A 103 6.08 -24.08 15.48
CA VAL A 103 6.93 -23.53 14.39
C VAL A 103 6.08 -22.83 13.31
N PHE A 104 4.85 -23.31 13.09
CA PHE A 104 3.87 -22.69 12.20
C PHE A 104 3.49 -21.26 12.60
N LEU A 105 3.22 -20.98 13.89
CA LEU A 105 2.86 -19.64 14.37
C LEU A 105 4.04 -18.67 14.27
N ASN A 106 5.26 -19.15 14.51
CA ASN A 106 6.48 -18.36 14.30
C ASN A 106 6.66 -18.02 12.81
N LEU A 107 6.40 -18.97 11.90
CA LEU A 107 6.45 -18.72 10.46
C LEU A 107 5.39 -17.70 10.03
N LEU A 108 4.14 -17.82 10.50
CA LEU A 108 3.08 -16.87 10.19
C LEU A 108 3.41 -15.46 10.69
N THR A 109 3.97 -15.35 11.89
CA THR A 109 4.43 -14.06 12.44
C THR A 109 5.54 -13.47 11.57
N HIS A 110 6.51 -14.29 11.18
CA HIS A 110 7.60 -13.87 10.30
C HIS A 110 7.10 -13.41 8.92
N LEU A 111 6.19 -14.15 8.29
CA LEU A 111 5.59 -13.76 7.00
C LEU A 111 4.82 -12.43 7.10
N THR A 112 4.09 -12.23 8.21
CA THR A 112 3.37 -10.99 8.49
C THR A 112 4.31 -9.81 8.58
N GLN A 113 5.42 -9.94 9.32
CA GLN A 113 6.43 -8.88 9.46
C GLN A 113 7.20 -8.62 8.16
N SER A 114 7.50 -9.69 7.40
CA SER A 114 8.22 -9.58 6.12
C SER A 114 7.41 -8.85 5.05
N THR A 115 6.07 -8.85 5.16
CA THR A 115 5.19 -8.09 4.26
C THR A 115 5.54 -6.59 4.24
N LEU A 116 5.87 -5.99 5.39
CA LEU A 116 6.21 -4.56 5.48
C LEU A 116 7.59 -4.22 4.90
N LYS A 117 8.44 -5.23 4.69
CA LYS A 117 9.80 -5.07 4.14
C LYS A 117 9.89 -5.46 2.66
N ARG A 118 8.76 -5.80 2.05
CA ARG A 118 8.69 -6.25 0.65
C ARG A 118 9.23 -5.15 -0.28
N ARG A 119 10.08 -5.55 -1.22
CA ARG A 119 10.54 -4.75 -2.35
C ARG A 119 10.13 -5.47 -3.63
N ARG A 120 9.90 -4.74 -4.73
CA ARG A 120 9.77 -5.35 -6.07
C ARG A 120 11.13 -5.85 -6.53
#